data_AF-A0A7S0P1M7-F1
#
_entry.id   AF-A0A7S0P1M7-F1
#
_cell.length_a   1.000
_cell.length_b   1.000
_cell.length_c   1.000
_cell.angle_alpha   90.00
_cell.angle_beta   90.00
_cell.angle_gamma   90.00
#
_symmetry.space_group_name_H-M   'P 1'
#
loop_
_entity.id
_entity.type
_entity.pdbx_description
1 polymer ?
#
loop_
_entity_poly.entity_id
_entity_poly.type
_entity_poly.pdbx_seq_one_letter_code
_entity_poly.pdbx_strand_id
1 'polypeptide(L)'
;MSRWPIRHCALVPRYGTVMQRQDPSSLFQEHTGRHQRRLLIAEIAVEGCAPFEVASVHFDHRNEPHRFGQWWALRRVLDALPAAPRLLMGDLNALTRSDYDAAEWRHIE
;
A
#
# COMPACT_ATOMS: atom_id res chain seq x y z
N MET A 1 18.02 -19.57 -16.32
CA MET A 1 17.78 -18.93 -15.01
C MET A 1 16.66 -17.92 -15.17
N SER A 2 15.43 -18.30 -14.87
CA SER A 2 14.27 -17.40 -14.96
C SER A 2 14.34 -16.36 -13.84
N ARG A 3 14.41 -15.08 -14.23
CA ARG A 3 14.24 -13.96 -13.30
C ARG A 3 12.78 -13.96 -12.86
N TRP A 4 12.52 -14.29 -11.60
CA TRP A 4 11.20 -14.09 -10.99
C TRP A 4 10.98 -12.57 -10.86
N PRO A 5 10.01 -11.98 -11.56
CA PRO A 5 9.69 -10.59 -11.31
C PRO A 5 8.93 -10.55 -9.98
N ILE A 6 9.53 -9.97 -8.93
CA ILE A 6 8.86 -9.81 -7.63
C ILE A 6 7.64 -8.89 -7.85
N ARG A 7 6.48 -9.52 -8.05
CA ARG A 7 5.24 -8.89 -8.52
C ARG A 7 4.06 -9.12 -7.59
N HIS A 8 4.24 -9.39 -6.30
CA HIS A 8 3.08 -9.75 -5.48
C HIS A 8 3.19 -9.18 -4.06
N CYS A 9 2.31 -8.22 -3.72
CA CYS A 9 1.84 -8.15 -2.34
C CYS A 9 1.01 -9.42 -2.13
N ALA A 10 1.44 -10.24 -1.19
CA ALA A 10 0.77 -11.47 -0.81
C ALA A 10 0.45 -11.35 0.68
N LEU A 11 -0.80 -11.64 1.02
CA LEU A 11 -1.24 -11.76 2.40
C LEU A 11 -1.48 -13.25 2.66
N VAL A 12 -0.72 -13.80 3.60
CA VAL A 12 -0.76 -15.22 3.95
C VAL A 12 -1.10 -15.31 5.43
N PRO A 13 -2.38 -15.44 5.80
CA PRO A 13 -2.76 -15.50 7.20
C PRO A 13 -2.32 -16.84 7.79
N ARG A 14 -1.69 -16.81 8.98
CA ARG A 14 -1.45 -18.00 9.79
C ARG A 14 -2.72 -18.46 10.51
N TYR A 15 -3.59 -17.50 10.83
CA TYR A 15 -4.86 -17.70 11.51
C TYR A 15 -5.94 -16.92 10.76
N GLY A 16 -7.11 -17.54 10.59
CA GLY A 16 -8.22 -16.97 9.85
C GLY A 16 -8.17 -17.24 8.34
N THR A 17 -9.23 -16.82 7.68
CA THR A 17 -9.47 -17.03 6.25
C THR A 17 -9.52 -15.68 5.53
N VAL A 18 -8.89 -15.60 4.36
CA VAL A 18 -9.09 -14.45 3.45
C VAL A 18 -10.45 -14.61 2.82
N MET A 19 -11.40 -13.77 3.22
CA MET A 19 -12.80 -13.84 2.77
C MET A 19 -12.97 -13.20 1.39
N GLN A 20 -12.33 -12.04 1.18
CA GLN A 20 -12.41 -11.31 -0.07
C GLN A 20 -11.08 -10.60 -0.34
N ARG A 21 -10.66 -10.61 -1.61
CA ARG A 21 -9.50 -9.84 -2.10
C ARG A 21 -10.00 -8.79 -3.06
N GLN A 22 -9.75 -7.52 -2.74
CA GLN A 22 -9.93 -6.42 -3.66
C GLN A 22 -8.55 -5.95 -4.11
N ASP A 23 -8.38 -5.83 -5.43
CA ASP A 23 -7.22 -5.19 -6.02
C ASP A 23 -7.64 -3.85 -6.63
N PRO A 24 -7.75 -2.77 -5.83
CA PRO A 24 -8.08 -1.44 -6.33
C PRO A 24 -6.90 -0.79 -7.08
N SER A 25 -5.90 -1.57 -7.53
CA SER A 25 -4.73 -1.06 -8.22
C SER A 25 -5.06 -0.23 -9.45
N SER A 26 -6.21 -0.40 -10.11
CA SER A 26 -6.63 0.48 -11.21
C SER A 26 -6.93 1.90 -10.74
N LEU A 27 -7.75 2.06 -9.69
CA LEU A 27 -8.05 3.36 -9.06
C LEU A 27 -6.80 4.00 -8.46
N PHE A 28 -5.90 3.18 -7.89
CA PHE A 28 -4.64 3.65 -7.37
C PHE A 28 -3.68 4.11 -8.49
N GLN A 29 -3.60 3.35 -9.60
CA GLN A 29 -2.76 3.68 -10.76
C GLN A 29 -3.22 4.93 -11.50
N GLU A 30 -4.53 5.20 -11.56
CA GLU A 30 -5.07 6.44 -12.14
C GLU A 30 -4.53 7.69 -11.44
N HIS A 31 -4.23 7.59 -10.14
CA HIS A 31 -3.72 8.70 -9.35
C HIS A 31 -2.19 8.77 -9.25
N THR A 32 -1.46 7.68 -9.55
CA THR A 32 0.00 7.60 -9.32
C THR A 32 0.83 7.38 -10.58
N GLY A 33 0.21 7.12 -11.73
CA GLY A 33 0.91 6.85 -12.98
C GLY A 33 1.51 5.44 -13.08
N ARG A 34 2.11 5.13 -14.24
CA ARG A 34 2.48 3.77 -14.70
C ARG A 34 3.56 3.06 -13.87
N HIS A 35 4.24 3.77 -12.96
CA HIS A 35 5.32 3.20 -12.15
C HIS A 35 4.73 2.53 -10.91
N GLN A 36 4.31 1.28 -11.14
CA GLN A 36 4.04 0.20 -10.17
C GLN A 36 4.23 0.57 -8.70
N ARG A 37 3.14 0.49 -7.94
CA ARG A 37 3.14 -0.05 -6.57
C ARG A 37 1.72 -0.19 -6.00
N ARG A 38 1.54 -1.21 -5.17
CA ARG A 38 0.34 -2.05 -5.12
C ARG A 38 -0.39 -1.85 -3.80
N LEU A 39 -1.66 -1.48 -3.88
CA LEU A 39 -2.60 -1.55 -2.77
C LEU A 39 -3.32 -2.89 -2.86
N LEU A 40 -3.14 -3.73 -1.85
CA LEU A 40 -3.92 -4.95 -1.67
C LEU A 40 -4.86 -4.73 -0.50
N ILE A 41 -6.16 -4.93 -0.69
CA ILE A 41 -7.12 -4.93 0.40
C ILE A 41 -7.71 -6.34 0.52
N ALA A 42 -7.68 -6.88 1.73
CA ALA A 42 -8.21 -8.19 2.03
C ALA A 42 -9.06 -8.14 3.31
N GLU A 43 -10.24 -8.73 3.28
CA GLU A 43 -11.02 -8.99 4.48
C GLU A 43 -10.55 -10.29 5.14
N ILE A 44 -10.28 -10.22 6.44
CA ILE A 44 -9.80 -11.32 7.26
C ILE A 44 -10.86 -11.67 8.28
N ALA A 45 -11.31 -12.92 8.26
CA ALA A 45 -12.15 -13.49 9.29
C ALA A 45 -11.32 -14.44 10.17
N VAL A 46 -11.30 -14.19 11.47
CA VAL A 46 -10.66 -15.07 12.47
C VAL A 46 -11.77 -15.59 13.39
N GLU A 47 -11.75 -16.89 13.68
CA GLU A 47 -12.75 -17.50 14.56
C GLU A 47 -12.76 -16.81 15.94
N GLY A 48 -13.97 -16.47 16.42
CA GLY A 48 -14.16 -15.76 17.69
C GLY A 48 -13.85 -14.26 17.65
N CYS A 49 -13.52 -13.69 16.49
CA CYS A 49 -13.27 -12.26 16.30
C CYS A 49 -14.23 -11.63 15.28
N ALA A 50 -14.45 -10.32 15.39
CA ALA A 50 -15.12 -9.58 14.32
C ALA A 50 -14.20 -9.53 13.07
N PRO A 51 -14.74 -9.65 11.84
CA PRO A 51 -13.97 -9.46 10.62
C PRO A 51 -13.32 -8.07 10.56
N PHE A 52 -12.15 -8.00 9.96
CA PHE A 52 -11.43 -6.74 9.75
C PHE A 52 -10.71 -6.76 8.41
N GLU A 53 -10.40 -5.57 7.90
CA GLU A 53 -9.67 -5.43 6.66
C GLU A 53 -8.18 -5.20 6.88
N VAL A 54 -7.37 -5.71 5.97
CA VAL A 54 -5.95 -5.39 5.86
C VAL A 54 -5.70 -4.72 4.53
N ALA A 55 -5.27 -3.46 4.58
CA ALA A 55 -4.74 -2.72 3.45
C ALA A 55 -3.21 -2.82 3.48
N SER A 56 -2.63 -3.55 2.54
CA SER A 56 -1.18 -3.67 2.36
C SER A 56 -0.71 -2.78 1.22
N VAL A 57 0.28 -1.93 1.49
CA VAL A 57 0.88 -1.02 0.51
C VAL A 57 2.39 -1.21 0.42
N HIS A 58 2.96 -0.70 -0.67
CA HIS A 58 4.40 -0.52 -0.80
C HIS A 58 4.62 0.78 -1.56
N PHE A 59 5.12 1.85 -0.96
CA PHE A 59 5.31 3.14 -1.65
C PHE A 59 6.66 3.27 -2.34
N ASP A 60 6.79 4.33 -3.12
CA ASP A 60 8.02 4.67 -3.82
C ASP A 60 9.21 4.84 -2.85
N HIS A 61 10.35 4.25 -3.16
CA HIS A 61 11.53 4.32 -2.27
C HIS A 61 12.54 5.39 -2.73
N ARG A 62 12.26 6.10 -3.82
CA ARG A 62 13.21 7.01 -4.49
C ARG A 62 12.75 8.46 -4.46
N ASN A 63 11.45 8.71 -4.61
CA ASN A 63 10.94 10.06 -4.82
C ASN A 63 9.84 10.42 -3.80
N GLU A 64 10.12 11.40 -2.95
CA GLU A 64 9.19 11.83 -1.89
C GLU A 64 7.92 12.50 -2.41
N PRO A 65 7.95 13.45 -3.36
CA PRO A 65 6.73 13.97 -3.97
C PRO A 65 5.81 12.87 -4.52
N HIS A 66 6.40 11.83 -5.13
CA HIS A 66 5.63 10.69 -5.63
C HIS A 66 5.04 9.85 -4.48
N ARG A 67 5.81 9.54 -3.42
CA ARG A 67 5.26 8.90 -2.22
C ARG A 67 4.10 9.68 -1.61
N PHE A 68 4.23 11.00 -1.53
CA PHE A 68 3.19 11.86 -0.99
C PHE A 68 1.91 11.77 -1.84
N GLY A 69 2.05 11.78 -3.17
CA GLY A 69 0.96 11.51 -4.10
C GLY A 69 0.30 10.13 -3.87
N GLN A 70 1.10 9.09 -3.63
CA GLN A 70 0.62 7.75 -3.29
C GLN A 70 -0.14 7.72 -1.95
N TRP A 71 0.26 8.51 -0.96
CA TRP A 71 -0.43 8.61 0.32
C TRP A 71 -1.81 9.25 0.18
N TRP A 72 -1.91 10.32 -0.61
CA TRP A 72 -3.19 10.94 -0.93
C TRP A 72 -4.10 10.04 -1.76
N ALA A 73 -3.54 9.33 -2.74
CA ALA A 73 -4.28 8.35 -3.52
C ALA A 73 -4.83 7.23 -2.63
N LEU A 74 -4.02 6.70 -1.71
CA LEU A 74 -4.44 5.68 -0.76
C LEU A 74 -5.60 6.20 0.07
N ARG A 75 -5.46 7.39 0.67
CA ARG A 75 -6.51 7.99 1.48
C ARG A 75 -7.83 8.08 0.72
N ARG A 76 -7.82 8.58 -0.52
CA ARG A 76 -9.03 8.68 -1.36
C ARG A 76 -9.68 7.32 -1.61
N VAL A 77 -8.87 6.29 -1.90
CA VAL A 77 -9.38 4.93 -2.09
C VAL A 77 -10.02 4.42 -0.80
N LEU A 78 -9.36 4.59 0.35
CA LEU A 78 -9.87 4.12 1.64
C LEU A 78 -11.14 4.87 2.09
N ASP A 79 -11.22 6.17 1.83
CA ASP A 79 -12.39 7.01 2.12
C ASP A 79 -13.60 6.64 1.24
N ALA A 80 -13.37 6.09 0.05
CA ALA A 80 -14.42 5.64 -0.86
C ALA A 80 -14.96 4.23 -0.55
N LEU A 81 -14.29 3.47 0.31
CA LEU A 81 -14.71 2.14 0.74
C LEU A 81 -15.67 2.22 1.93
N PRO A 82 -16.53 1.20 2.14
CA PRO A 82 -17.33 1.10 3.35
C PRO A 82 -16.47 1.20 4.62
N ALA A 83 -17.05 1.82 5.64
CA ALA A 83 -16.42 1.92 6.96
C ALA A 83 -16.27 0.52 7.56
N ALA A 84 -15.04 0.12 7.83
CA ALA A 84 -14.69 -1.15 8.46
C ALA A 84 -13.45 -0.96 9.35
N PRO A 85 -13.28 -1.74 10.43
CA PRO A 85 -11.99 -1.82 11.13
C PRO A 85 -10.91 -2.23 10.14
N ARG A 86 -9.93 -1.35 9.90
CA ARG A 86 -8.92 -1.54 8.86
C ARG A 86 -7.53 -1.33 9.41
N LEU A 87 -6.67 -2.32 9.17
CA LEU A 87 -5.25 -2.25 9.43
C LEU A 87 -4.53 -1.81 8.14
N LEU A 88 -3.83 -0.70 8.20
CA LEU A 88 -2.91 -0.28 7.13
C LEU A 88 -1.49 -0.75 7.45
N MET A 89 -0.88 -1.48 6.53
CA MET A 89 0.45 -2.05 6.72
C MET A 89 1.24 -2.17 5.43
N GLY A 90 2.50 -2.59 5.54
CA GLY A 90 3.41 -2.81 4.42
C GLY A 90 4.57 -1.83 4.43
N ASP A 91 5.24 -1.68 3.30
CA ASP A 91 6.43 -0.84 3.18
C ASP A 91 6.03 0.58 2.79
N LEU A 92 5.87 1.43 3.81
CA LEU A 92 5.53 2.84 3.59
C LEU A 92 6.70 3.64 2.99
N ASN A 93 7.92 3.09 2.97
CA ASN A 93 9.14 3.84 2.67
C ASN A 93 9.14 5.19 3.41
N ALA A 94 8.91 5.14 4.73
CA ALA A 94 8.93 6.31 5.62
C ALA A 94 10.38 6.76 5.83
N LEU A 95 10.93 7.39 4.79
CA LEU A 95 12.31 7.84 4.74
C LEU A 95 12.52 9.08 5.62
N THR A 96 13.76 9.30 5.98
CA THR A 96 14.27 10.40 6.78
C THR A 96 15.16 11.29 5.92
N ARG A 97 15.54 12.45 6.45
CA ARG A 97 16.50 13.35 5.77
C ARG A 97 17.80 12.65 5.35
N SER A 98 18.29 11.69 6.12
CA SER A 98 19.54 10.98 5.80
C SER A 98 19.44 10.04 4.60
N ASP A 99 18.22 9.75 4.13
CA ASP A 99 17.98 8.92 2.94
C ASP A 99 18.05 9.74 1.64
N TYR A 100 18.20 11.07 1.75
CA TYR A 100 18.27 12.01 0.64
C TYR A 100 19.60 12.73 0.59
N ASP A 101 20.05 13.08 -0.61
CA ASP A 101 21.09 14.08 -0.74
C ASP A 101 20.55 15.49 -0.41
N ALA A 102 21.47 16.44 -0.23
CA ALA A 102 21.10 17.81 0.13
C ALA A 102 20.30 18.55 -0.98
N ALA A 103 20.43 18.14 -2.24
CA ALA A 103 19.68 18.72 -3.35
C ALA A 103 18.26 18.16 -3.39
N GLU A 104 18.10 16.84 -3.24
CA GLU A 104 16.83 16.15 -3.15
C GLU A 104 16.01 16.65 -1.95
N TRP A 105 16.65 16.80 -0.79
CA TRP A 105 15.97 17.30 0.43
C TRP A 105 15.43 18.73 0.28
N ARG A 106 16.14 19.61 -0.43
CA ARG A 106 15.67 20.99 -0.69
C ARG A 106 14.42 21.06 -1.57
N HIS A 107 14.08 19.99 -2.28
CA HIS A 107 12.85 19.91 -3.05
C HIS A 107 11.66 19.37 -2.22
N ILE A 108 11.92 18.95 -0.97
CA ILE A 108 10.94 18.43 -0.02
C ILE A 108 10.55 19.52 0.99
N GLU A 109 11.50 20.34 1.45
CA GLU A 109 11.29 21.53 2.31
C GLU A 109 10.55 22.67 1.57
#